data_AF-A0A949QAT8-F1
#
_entry.id   AF-A0A949QAT8-F1
#
_cell.length_a   1.000
_cell.length_b   1.000
_cell.length_c   1.000
_cell.angle_alpha   90.00
_cell.angle_beta   90.00
_cell.angle_gamma   90.00
#
_symmetry.space_group_name_H-M   'P 1'
#
loop_
_entity.id
_entity.type
_entity.pdbx_description
1 polymer ?
#
loop_
_entity_poly.entity_id
_entity_poly.type
_entity_poly.pdbx_seq_one_letter_code
_entity_poly.pdbx_strand_id
1 'polypeptide(L)'
;ADFQLGMALLGKYTLFAEGTRGHLGKQMIAKFNLNADSDPQTYGLGIKELWEIDPKRHQPGFVMHTAGWPMDNSTYGGSILYHLEGNKVSLGFI
;
A
#
# COMPACT_ATOMS: atom_id res chain seq x y z
N ALA A 1 22.47 -1.02 -31.28
CA ALA A 1 22.96 -2.42 -31.15
C ALA A 1 23.23 -2.69 -29.66
N ASP A 2 22.27 -2.33 -28.79
CA ASP A 2 22.54 -2.02 -27.38
C ASP A 2 21.71 -2.90 -26.42
N PHE A 3 21.45 -4.13 -26.84
CA PHE A 3 20.78 -5.10 -25.97
C PHE A 3 21.76 -5.60 -24.90
N GLN A 4 21.30 -5.64 -23.65
CA GLN A 4 21.98 -6.32 -22.56
C GLN A 4 21.04 -7.32 -21.91
N LEU A 5 21.55 -8.54 -21.67
CA LEU A 5 20.80 -9.60 -21.01
C LEU A 5 20.67 -9.31 -19.50
N GLY A 6 19.55 -9.71 -18.90
CA GLY A 6 19.36 -9.68 -17.45
C GLY A 6 20.29 -10.65 -16.69
N MET A 7 20.42 -10.45 -15.38
CA MET A 7 21.28 -11.26 -14.50
C MET A 7 20.53 -12.45 -13.89
N ALA A 8 21.24 -13.57 -13.71
CA ALA A 8 20.78 -14.72 -12.94
C ALA A 8 21.38 -14.70 -11.53
N LEU A 9 20.54 -14.54 -10.50
CA LEU A 9 20.95 -14.59 -9.10
C LEU A 9 20.55 -15.95 -8.51
N LEU A 10 21.55 -16.78 -8.17
CA LEU A 10 21.34 -18.12 -7.61
C LEU A 10 21.48 -18.07 -6.09
N GLY A 11 20.48 -18.57 -5.38
CA GLY A 11 20.47 -18.70 -3.92
C GLY A 11 20.01 -20.08 -3.50
N LYS A 12 20.46 -20.55 -2.32
CA LYS A 12 19.93 -21.78 -1.72
C LYS A 12 18.44 -21.65 -1.39
N TYR A 13 18.02 -20.44 -1.02
CA TYR A 13 16.64 -20.05 -0.77
C TYR A 13 16.42 -18.63 -1.29
N THR A 14 15.25 -18.37 -1.87
CA THR A 14 14.83 -17.05 -2.34
C THR A 14 13.54 -16.68 -1.64
N LEU A 15 13.57 -15.61 -0.84
CA LEU A 15 12.38 -15.06 -0.20
C LEU A 15 11.73 -14.03 -1.14
N PHE A 16 10.45 -14.21 -1.45
CA PHE A 16 9.68 -13.28 -2.26
C PHE A 16 8.97 -12.26 -1.35
N ALA A 17 9.33 -10.98 -1.48
CA ALA A 17 8.87 -9.89 -0.63
C ALA A 17 8.44 -8.64 -1.44
N GLU A 18 7.73 -8.85 -2.55
CA GLU A 18 7.27 -7.77 -3.46
C GLU A 18 6.16 -6.89 -2.85
N GLY A 19 5.55 -7.30 -1.73
CA GLY A 19 4.41 -6.63 -1.12
C GLY A 19 3.07 -6.96 -1.78
N THR A 20 2.12 -6.04 -1.69
CA THR A 20 0.74 -6.24 -2.17
C THR A 20 0.72 -6.51 -3.66
N ARG A 21 0.09 -7.62 -4.06
CA ARG A 21 -0.11 -8.03 -5.46
C ARG A 21 1.22 -8.23 -6.24
N GLY A 22 2.23 -8.79 -5.58
CA GLY A 22 3.53 -9.13 -6.18
C GLY A 22 3.42 -9.96 -7.46
N HIS A 23 4.18 -9.58 -8.49
CA HIS A 23 4.11 -10.19 -9.81
C HIS A 23 4.71 -11.61 -9.81
N LEU A 24 5.87 -11.79 -9.19
CA LEU A 24 6.50 -13.11 -9.05
C LEU A 24 5.75 -13.96 -8.02
N GLY A 25 5.27 -13.36 -6.93
CA GLY A 25 4.44 -14.02 -5.92
C GLY A 25 3.19 -14.66 -6.53
N LYS A 26 2.50 -13.96 -7.44
CA LYS A 26 1.35 -14.52 -8.18
C LYS A 26 1.73 -15.76 -8.99
N GLN A 27 2.90 -15.77 -9.63
CA GLN A 27 3.38 -16.93 -10.39
C GLN A 27 3.71 -18.10 -9.46
N MET A 28 4.31 -17.83 -8.30
CA MET A 28 4.62 -18.85 -7.29
C MET A 28 3.35 -19.48 -6.72
N ILE A 29 2.33 -18.69 -6.39
CA ILE A 29 1.02 -19.18 -5.92
C ILE A 29 0.41 -20.14 -6.95
N ALA A 30 0.37 -19.75 -8.23
CA ALA A 30 -0.17 -20.60 -9.29
C ALA A 30 0.65 -21.88 -9.51
N LYS A 31 1.99 -21.78 -9.48
CA LYS A 31 2.88 -22.92 -9.70
C LYS A 31 2.80 -23.98 -8.61
N PHE A 32 2.62 -23.56 -7.36
CA PHE A 32 2.64 -24.46 -6.20
C PHE A 32 1.28 -24.63 -5.53
N ASN A 33 0.22 -24.09 -6.13
CA ASN A 33 -1.16 -24.13 -5.61
C ASN A 33 -1.26 -23.64 -4.15
N LEU A 34 -0.55 -22.54 -3.82
CA LEU A 34 -0.37 -22.08 -2.44
C LEU A 34 -1.65 -21.51 -1.79
N ASN A 35 -2.70 -21.31 -2.57
CA ASN A 35 -3.96 -20.73 -2.13
C ASN A 35 -5.16 -21.68 -2.32
N ALA A 36 -4.91 -23.00 -2.42
CA ALA A 36 -5.95 -24.01 -2.69
C ALA A 36 -7.10 -23.97 -1.67
N ASP A 37 -6.76 -23.75 -0.40
CA ASP A 37 -7.68 -23.75 0.73
C ASP A 37 -7.79 -22.34 1.34
N SER A 38 -7.81 -21.31 0.48
CA SER A 38 -7.86 -19.92 0.90
C SER A 38 -8.87 -19.12 0.07
N ASP A 39 -9.52 -18.15 0.71
CA ASP A 39 -10.37 -17.21 0.01
C ASP A 39 -9.57 -16.32 -0.96
N PRO A 40 -10.19 -15.82 -2.05
CA PRO A 40 -9.54 -14.87 -2.94
C PRO A 40 -9.10 -13.61 -2.19
N GLN A 41 -7.92 -13.09 -2.58
CA GLN A 41 -7.42 -11.85 -2.00
C GLN A 41 -8.30 -10.64 -2.39
N THR A 42 -8.68 -9.84 -1.41
CA THR A 42 -9.34 -8.54 -1.58
C THR A 42 -8.33 -7.40 -1.42
N TYR A 43 -8.58 -6.27 -2.08
CA TYR A 43 -7.66 -5.13 -2.13
C TYR A 43 -8.42 -3.82 -1.99
N GLY A 44 -7.73 -2.80 -1.45
CA GLY A 44 -8.11 -1.39 -1.53
C GLY A 44 -6.98 -0.60 -2.20
N LEU A 45 -7.31 0.53 -2.82
CA LEU A 45 -6.35 1.41 -3.45
C LEU A 45 -6.12 2.64 -2.56
N GLY A 46 -4.94 2.72 -1.95
CA GLY A 46 -4.55 3.91 -1.18
C GLY A 46 -3.93 4.98 -2.06
N ILE A 47 -4.42 6.20 -1.97
CA ILE A 47 -3.77 7.41 -2.50
C ILE A 47 -3.35 8.27 -1.32
N LYS A 48 -2.13 8.81 -1.35
CA LYS A 48 -1.57 9.60 -0.27
C LYS A 48 -0.79 10.79 -0.80
N GLU A 49 -0.90 11.90 -0.10
CA GLU A 49 -0.05 13.07 -0.28
C GLU A 49 0.61 13.47 1.05
N LEU A 50 1.68 14.25 0.96
CA LEU A 50 2.38 14.82 2.10
C LEU A 50 2.40 16.34 1.97
N TRP A 51 1.80 17.02 2.93
CA TRP A 51 1.66 18.48 2.91
C TRP A 51 2.38 19.08 4.11
N GLU A 52 2.91 20.29 3.96
CA GLU A 52 3.31 21.14 5.08
C GLU A 52 2.18 22.14 5.36
N ILE A 53 1.80 22.30 6.63
CA ILE A 53 0.69 23.15 7.03
C ILE A 53 1.15 24.25 8.01
N ASP A 54 0.31 25.27 8.19
CA ASP A 54 0.53 26.30 9.20
C ASP A 54 0.75 25.63 10.58
N PRO A 55 1.86 25.91 11.29
CA PRO A 55 2.13 25.37 12.61
C PRO A 55 0.98 25.56 13.61
N LYS A 56 0.18 26.62 13.47
CA LYS A 56 -0.99 26.89 14.33
C LYS A 56 -2.13 25.89 14.14
N ARG A 57 -2.18 25.21 12.99
CA ARG A 57 -3.14 24.14 12.67
C ARG A 57 -2.56 22.76 12.95
N HIS A 58 -1.30 22.68 13.36
CA HIS A 58 -0.60 21.43 13.52
C HIS A 58 -0.62 20.95 14.98
N GLN A 59 -1.08 19.72 15.20
CA GLN A 59 -1.03 19.04 16.49
C GLN A 59 -0.17 17.76 16.39
N PRO A 60 1.11 17.78 16.80
CA PRO A 60 2.01 16.63 16.66
C PRO A 60 1.42 15.34 17.26
N GLY A 61 1.49 14.25 16.49
CA GLY A 61 0.96 12.95 16.91
C GLY A 61 -0.55 12.80 16.82
N PHE A 62 -1.28 13.83 16.38
CA PHE A 62 -2.71 13.71 16.11
C PHE A 62 -2.98 12.79 14.92
N VAL A 63 -4.00 11.95 15.06
CA VAL A 63 -4.42 10.94 14.09
C VAL A 63 -5.92 11.04 13.90
N MET A 64 -6.35 11.16 12.65
CA MET A 64 -7.76 11.18 12.27
C MET A 64 -8.04 10.15 11.18
N HIS A 65 -9.17 9.46 11.34
CA HIS A 65 -9.78 8.57 10.36
C HIS A 65 -11.22 9.00 10.14
N THR A 66 -11.68 9.02 8.89
CA THR A 66 -13.08 9.29 8.58
C THR A 66 -13.65 8.25 7.63
N ALA A 67 -14.96 8.04 7.73
CA ALA A 67 -15.75 7.21 6.83
C ALA A 67 -17.05 7.94 6.49
N GLY A 68 -17.71 7.54 5.39
CA GLY A 68 -18.88 8.23 4.85
C GLY A 68 -18.50 9.14 3.69
N TRP A 69 -19.13 10.32 3.60
CA TRP A 69 -18.98 11.23 2.45
C TRP A 69 -17.49 11.44 2.08
N PRO A 70 -17.11 11.34 0.79
CA PRO A 70 -17.96 11.26 -0.41
C PRO A 70 -18.44 9.84 -0.77
N MET A 71 -18.17 8.84 0.06
CA MET A 71 -18.58 7.45 -0.18
C MET A 71 -20.06 7.24 0.13
N ASP A 72 -20.70 6.31 -0.58
CA ASP A 72 -21.99 5.76 -0.20
C ASP A 72 -21.85 4.65 0.86
N ASN A 73 -22.97 4.20 1.42
CA ASN A 73 -23.00 3.17 2.47
C ASN A 73 -22.65 1.76 1.97
N SER A 74 -22.52 1.56 0.65
CA SER A 74 -22.19 0.28 0.02
C SER A 74 -20.74 0.18 -0.45
N THR A 75 -19.97 1.26 -0.35
CA THR A 75 -18.58 1.31 -0.82
C THR A 75 -17.62 1.39 0.36
N TYR A 76 -16.71 0.43 0.46
CA TYR A 76 -15.67 0.42 1.49
C TYR A 76 -14.60 1.46 1.17
N GLY A 77 -14.28 2.32 2.13
CA GLY A 77 -13.18 3.26 2.04
C GLY A 77 -13.29 4.39 3.06
N GLY A 78 -12.37 5.34 2.99
CA GLY A 78 -12.31 6.45 3.93
C GLY A 78 -11.01 7.23 3.88
N SER A 79 -10.95 8.33 4.64
CA SER A 79 -9.76 9.18 4.67
C SER A 79 -8.89 8.94 5.90
N ILE A 80 -7.61 9.23 5.73
CA ILE A 80 -6.61 9.29 6.79
C ILE A 80 -6.01 10.68 6.83
N LEU A 81 -5.66 11.15 8.03
CA LEU A 81 -4.85 12.35 8.23
C LEU A 81 -4.01 12.19 9.49
N TYR A 82 -2.69 12.23 9.32
CA TYR A 82 -1.73 12.05 10.39
C TYR A 82 -0.81 13.25 10.50
N HIS A 83 -0.67 13.81 11.70
CA HIS A 83 0.26 14.90 11.99
C HIS A 83 1.64 14.34 12.34
N LEU A 84 2.60 14.63 11.47
CA LEU A 84 3.98 14.18 11.57
C LEU A 84 4.86 15.28 12.19
N GLU A 85 6.14 15.01 12.36
CA GLU A 85 7.09 16.05 12.75
C GLU A 85 7.22 17.15 11.68
N GLY A 86 7.68 18.34 12.10
CA GLY A 86 7.99 19.44 11.17
C GLY A 86 6.78 20.08 10.49
N ASN A 87 5.64 20.15 11.18
CA ASN A 87 4.38 20.74 10.68
C ASN A 87 3.83 20.06 9.42
N LYS A 88 4.15 18.78 9.23
CA LYS A 88 3.68 18.01 8.07
C LYS A 88 2.45 17.19 8.41
N VAL A 89 1.56 17.06 7.45
CA VAL A 89 0.46 16.11 7.50
C VAL A 89 0.57 15.11 6.36
N SER A 90 0.43 13.83 6.69
CA SER A 90 0.22 12.77 5.74
C SER A 90 -1.29 12.56 5.63
N LEU A 91 -1.88 12.94 4.52
CA LEU A 91 -3.29 12.71 4.25
C LEU A 91 -3.48 11.73 3.09
N GLY A 92 -4.60 11.04 3.08
CA GLY A 92 -4.88 10.07 2.03
C GLY A 92 -6.30 9.57 2.06
N PHE A 93 -6.60 8.74 1.08
CA PHE A 93 -7.89 8.11 0.91
C PHE A 93 -7.68 6.66 0.47
N ILE A 94 -8.53 5.76 0.95
CA ILE A 94 -8.60 4.35 0.59
C ILE A 94 -9.96 4.08 -0.04
#